data_AF-A0A929UPU0-F1
#
_entry.id   AF-A0A929UPU0-F1
#
_cell.length_a   1.000
_cell.length_b   1.000
_cell.length_c   1.000
_cell.angle_alpha   90.00
_cell.angle_beta   90.00
_cell.angle_gamma   90.00
#
_symmetry.space_group_name_H-M   'P 1'
#
loop_
_entity.id
_entity.type
_entity.pdbx_description
1 polymer ?
#
loop_
_entity_poly.entity_id
_entity_poly.type
_entity_poly.pdbx_seq_one_letter_code
_entity_poly.pdbx_strand_id
1 'polypeptide(L)' 'MKELTWFYMKGCPYCAQAGRALEELKKGNPSYENVSIHQIDENAEPETADKYDYY' A
#
# COMPACT_ATOMS: atom_id res chain seq x y z
N MET A 1 -11.00 -9.33 9.80
CA MET A 1 -10.39 -9.25 8.46
C MET A 1 -8.89 -9.07 8.64
N LYS A 2 -8.06 -9.65 7.76
CA LYS A 2 -6.60 -9.43 7.84
C LYS A 2 -6.31 -8.03 7.30
N GLU A 3 -5.55 -7.24 8.06
CA GLU A 3 -5.04 -5.95 7.61
C GLU A 3 -3.96 -6.19 6.55
N LEU A 4 -4.04 -5.46 5.44
CA LEU A 4 -3.05 -5.49 4.37
C LEU A 4 -2.05 -4.38 4.59
N THR A 5 -0.77 -4.69 4.66
CA THR A 5 0.28 -3.68 4.67
C THR A 5 0.78 -3.45 3.25
N TRP A 6 0.76 -2.20 2.80
CA TRP A 6 1.30 -1.79 1.50
C TRP A 6 2.52 -0.91 1.72
N PHE A 7 3.69 -1.44 1.40
CA PHE A 7 4.93 -0.68 1.34
C PHE A 7 5.02 0.05 0.01
N TYR A 8 5.36 1.33 0.09
CA TYR A 8 5.57 2.16 -1.08
C TYR A 8 6.75 3.09 -0.86
N MET A 9 7.24 3.66 -1.96
CA MET A 9 8.29 4.66 -1.93
C MET A 9 7.79 5.95 -2.55
N LYS A 10 7.85 7.05 -1.79
CA LYS A 10 7.55 8.38 -2.32
C LYS A 10 8.46 8.71 -3.50
N GLY A 11 7.84 9.05 -4.64
CA GLY A 11 8.55 9.30 -5.90
C GLY A 11 8.71 8.07 -6.81
N CYS A 12 8.35 6.87 -6.36
CA CYS A 12 8.33 5.70 -7.23
C CYS A 12 7.13 5.74 -8.19
N PRO A 13 7.36 5.71 -9.53
CA PRO A 13 6.28 5.78 -10.52
C PRO A 13 5.37 4.54 -10.47
N TYR A 14 5.92 3.37 -10.13
CA TYR A 14 5.15 2.14 -9.99
C TYR A 14 4.25 2.15 -8.75
N CYS A 15 4.72 2.70 -7.63
CA CYS A 15 3.90 2.88 -6.44
C CYS A 15 2.71 3.82 -6.72
N ALA A 16 2.95 4.91 -7.46
CA ALA A 16 1.87 5.80 -7.89
C ALA A 16 0.85 5.09 -8.78
N GLN A 17 1.30 4.21 -9.68
CA GLN A 17 0.41 3.39 -10.50
C GLN A 17 -0.38 2.38 -9.67
N ALA A 18 0.25 1.73 -8.69
CA ALA A 18 -0.42 0.79 -7.77
C ALA A 18 -1.54 1.49 -6.96
N GLY A 19 -1.28 2.71 -6.48
CA GLY A 19 -2.30 3.53 -5.80
C GLY A 19 -3.50 3.82 -6.71
N ARG A 20 -3.25 4.20 -7.97
CA ARG A 20 -4.34 4.41 -8.95
C ARG A 20 -5.12 3.12 -9.22
N ALA A 21 -4.44 2.00 -9.37
CA ALA A 21 -5.10 0.70 -9.57
C ALA A 21 -5.99 0.34 -8.37
N LEU A 22 -5.54 0.61 -7.15
CA LEU A 22 -6.33 0.42 -5.94
C LEU A 22 -7.58 1.31 -5.92
N GLU A 23 -7.47 2.57 -6.31
CA GLU A 23 -8.63 3.47 -6.42
C GLU A 23 -9.64 2.98 -7.47
N GLU A 24 -9.17 2.55 -8.64
CA GLU A 24 -10.03 2.01 -9.69
C GLU A 24 -10.73 0.72 -9.25
N LEU A 25 -10.05 -0.15 -8.50
CA LEU A 25 -10.66 -1.34 -7.89
C LEU A 25 -11.76 -0.97 -6.90
N LYS A 26 -11.53 0.02 -6.04
CA LYS A 26 -12.54 0.51 -5.07
C LYS A 26 -13.75 1.10 -5.78
N LYS A 27 -13.55 1.90 -6.83
CA LYS A 27 -14.65 2.46 -7.64
C LYS A 27 -15.45 1.38 -8.37
N GLY A 28 -14.77 0.38 -8.93
CA GLY A 28 -15.41 -0.71 -9.67
C GLY A 28 -16.16 -1.69 -8.77
N ASN A 29 -15.76 -1.83 -7.51
CA ASN A 29 -16.40 -2.70 -6.54
C ASN A 29 -16.26 -2.13 -5.11
N PRO A 30 -17.32 -1.51 -4.56
CA PRO A 30 -17.32 -0.89 -3.24
C PRO A 30 -16.97 -1.83 -2.08
N SER A 31 -17.07 -3.16 -2.28
CA SER A 31 -16.67 -4.12 -1.26
C SER A 31 -15.17 -4.00 -0.90
N TYR A 32 -14.33 -3.52 -1.83
CA TYR A 32 -12.91 -3.27 -1.59
C TYR A 32 -12.64 -2.03 -0.73
N GLU A 33 -13.62 -1.15 -0.51
CA GLU A 33 -13.47 -0.03 0.43
C GLU A 33 -13.39 -0.50 1.87
N ASN A 34 -13.95 -1.68 2.18
CA ASN A 34 -13.86 -2.31 3.50
C ASN A 34 -12.50 -2.96 3.78
N VAL A 35 -11.58 -2.96 2.82
CA VAL A 35 -10.24 -3.53 3.01
C VAL A 35 -9.36 -2.48 3.69
N SER A 36 -9.00 -2.74 4.95
CA SER A 36 -8.00 -1.94 5.68
C SER A 36 -6.63 -2.16 5.07
N ILE A 37 -6.07 -1.09 4.48
CA ILE A 37 -4.72 -1.08 3.91
C ILE A 37 -3.88 -0.08 4.69
N HIS A 38 -2.88 -0.57 5.40
CA HIS A 38 -1.90 0.23 6.10
C HIS A 38 -0.74 0.56 5.15
N GLN A 39 -0.55 1.84 4.83
CA GLN A 39 0.46 2.29 3.87
C GLN A 39 1.71 2.76 4.61
N ILE A 40 2.88 2.21 4.27
CA ILE A 40 4.17 2.55 4.87
C ILE A 40 5.10 3.08 3.79
N ASP A 41 5.66 4.29 3.98
CA ASP A 41 6.67 4.85 3.07
C ASP A 41 8.06 4.40 3.50
N GLU A 42 8.68 3.51 2.71
CA GLU A 42 9.97 2.88 3.03
C GLU A 42 11.11 3.90 3.13
N ASN A 43 11.02 5.02 2.41
CA ASN A 43 12.04 6.08 2.48
C ASN A 43 11.90 6.93 3.76
N ALA A 44 10.69 7.09 4.28
CA ALA A 44 10.44 7.88 5.48
C ALA A 44 10.69 7.06 6.75
N GLU A 45 10.41 5.76 6.71
CA GLU A 45 10.49 4.87 7.87
C GLU A 45 11.28 3.58 7.57
N PRO A 46 12.60 3.70 7.25
CA PRO A 46 13.42 2.54 6.92
C PRO A 46 13.51 1.52 8.07
N GLU A 47 13.50 1.99 9.33
CA GLU A 47 13.49 1.14 10.53
C GLU A 47 12.16 0.39 10.75
N THR A 48 11.06 0.90 10.20
CA THR A 48 9.77 0.22 10.23
C THR A 48 9.73 -0.84 9.11
N ALA A 49 10.23 -0.51 7.92
CA ALA A 49 10.34 -1.45 6.81
C ALA A 49 11.26 -2.65 7.15
N ASP A 50 12.39 -2.41 7.82
CA ASP A 50 13.35 -3.46 8.23
C ASP A 50 12.76 -4.50 9.20
N LYS A 51 11.70 -4.15 9.94
CA LYS A 51 10.98 -5.09 10.82
C LYS A 51 10.09 -6.08 10.06
N TYR A 52 9.79 -5.80 8.79
CA TYR A 52 9.05 -6.71 7.93
C TYR A 52 10.06 -7.47 7.08
N ASP A 53 10.21 -8.77 7.38
CA ASP A 53 11.06 -9.69 6.63
C ASP A 53 10.41 -9.96 5.25
N TYR A 54 10.51 -8.98 4.35
CA TYR A 54 10.04 -9.04 2.97
C TYR A 54 11.28 -9.01 2.05
N TYR A 55 11.78 -10.19 1.69
CA TYR A 55 12.83 -10.38 0.69
C TYR A 55 12.58 -11.66 -0.12
#